data_AF-A0AAN0X4N2-F1
#
_entry.id   AF-A0AAN0X4N2-F1
#
_cell.length_a   1.000
_cell.length_b   1.000
_cell.length_c   1.000
_cell.angle_alpha   90.00
_cell.angle_beta   90.00
_cell.angle_gamma   90.00
#
_symmetry.space_group_name_H-M   'P 1'
#
loop_
_entity.id
_entity.type
_entity.pdbx_description
1 polymer ?
#
loop_
_entity_poly.entity_id
_entity_poly.type
_entity_poly.pdbx_seq_one_letter_code
_entity_poly.pdbx_strand_id
1 'polypeptide(L)'
;MDLIPFKTSLLLLLIIPLTLTYGTDKEKFEKLNKLYMLYDLNNNLPKELETINAIKNLNLEYYHLLMIKYLLKIKKYEEANNFLTKMKAPKDENIKNEILLLKLRINEKSISEEEINDILQKNKKLDIKIIYQLYNIAIIKDYKMSLKIKNIILKNYPKSIYSYKIKRNE
;
A
#
# COMPACT_ATOMS: atom_id res chain seq x y z
N MET A 1 54.82 -29.92 49.44
CA MET A 1 53.47 -30.16 49.97
C MET A 1 52.51 -29.46 49.05
N ASP A 2 51.78 -30.28 48.31
CA ASP A 2 50.67 -29.92 47.45
C ASP A 2 49.64 -29.07 48.16
N LEU A 3 48.97 -28.18 47.42
CA LEU A 3 47.54 -27.90 47.54
C LEU A 3 47.11 -26.97 46.41
N ILE A 4 46.55 -27.59 45.37
CA ILE A 4 45.65 -26.95 44.41
C ILE A 4 44.40 -26.48 45.18
N PRO A 5 43.88 -25.27 44.93
CA PRO A 5 42.45 -25.06 45.00
C PRO A 5 41.90 -24.80 43.59
N PHE A 6 41.10 -25.77 43.21
CA PHE A 6 40.17 -25.80 42.08
C PHE A 6 39.15 -24.66 42.20
N LYS A 7 38.70 -24.16 41.03
CA LYS A 7 37.36 -23.59 40.75
C LYS A 7 36.64 -22.88 41.91
N THR A 8 36.36 -21.59 41.79
CA THR A 8 35.06 -21.17 41.26
C THR A 8 35.14 -19.84 40.53
N SER A 9 35.34 -19.87 39.20
CA SER A 9 34.82 -18.79 38.36
C SER A 9 33.30 -18.97 38.32
N LEU A 10 32.58 -18.29 39.22
CA LEU A 10 31.14 -18.15 39.13
C LEU A 10 30.83 -17.27 37.92
N LEU A 11 30.85 -17.89 36.74
CA LEU A 11 30.25 -17.31 35.54
C LEU A 11 28.75 -17.28 35.85
N LEU A 12 28.27 -16.14 36.35
CA LEU A 12 26.85 -15.86 36.44
C LEU A 12 26.36 -15.80 34.99
N LEU A 13 26.00 -16.96 34.44
CA LEU A 13 25.14 -17.06 33.27
C LEU A 13 23.87 -16.32 33.69
N LEU A 14 23.80 -15.05 33.30
CA LEU A 14 22.54 -14.33 33.16
C LEU A 14 21.71 -15.16 32.20
N ILE A 15 20.96 -16.11 32.76
CA ILE A 15 19.78 -16.66 32.12
C ILE A 15 18.84 -15.46 32.06
N ILE A 16 19.01 -14.62 31.03
CA ILE A 16 17.89 -13.86 30.49
C ILE A 16 16.85 -14.93 30.25
N PRO A 17 15.63 -14.82 30.81
CA PRO A 17 14.58 -15.69 30.35
C PRO A 17 14.43 -15.35 28.87
N LEU A 18 14.97 -16.22 28.02
CA LEU A 18 14.57 -16.31 26.63
C LEU A 18 13.13 -16.82 26.72
N THR A 19 12.22 -15.94 27.13
CA THR A 19 10.80 -16.16 27.02
C THR A 19 10.61 -16.39 25.54
N LEU A 20 10.36 -17.65 25.22
CA LEU A 20 9.97 -18.14 23.92
C LEU A 20 8.93 -17.16 23.36
N THR A 21 9.33 -16.27 22.45
CA THR A 21 8.45 -15.27 21.79
C THR A 21 7.47 -15.92 20.80
N TYR A 22 7.36 -17.25 20.85
CA TYR A 22 6.46 -18.04 20.02
C TYR A 22 4.98 -17.74 20.31
N GLY A 23 4.64 -17.28 21.51
CA GLY A 23 3.28 -16.87 21.88
C GLY A 23 2.88 -15.49 21.33
N THR A 24 3.80 -14.52 21.34
CA THR A 24 3.47 -13.12 21.00
C THR A 24 3.32 -12.88 19.50
N ASP A 25 4.14 -13.55 18.67
CA ASP A 25 4.14 -13.26 17.23
C ASP A 25 2.97 -13.94 16.51
N LYS A 26 2.61 -15.16 16.95
CA LYS A 26 1.40 -15.85 16.46
C LYS A 26 0.14 -15.08 16.84
N GLU A 27 0.02 -14.63 18.10
CA GLU A 27 -1.12 -13.86 18.57
C GLU A 27 -1.24 -12.50 17.85
N LYS A 28 -0.12 -11.78 17.67
CA LYS A 28 -0.09 -10.54 16.88
C LYS A 28 -0.52 -10.77 15.43
N PHE A 29 -0.07 -11.86 14.81
CA PHE A 29 -0.45 -12.22 13.46
C PHE A 29 -1.94 -12.56 13.34
N GLU A 30 -2.49 -13.37 14.24
CA GLU A 30 -3.92 -13.67 14.29
C GLU A 30 -4.76 -12.41 14.53
N LYS A 31 -4.32 -11.54 15.44
CA LYS A 31 -4.97 -10.25 15.69
C LYS A 31 -4.95 -9.36 14.45
N LEU A 32 -3.82 -9.29 13.75
CA LEU A 32 -3.69 -8.51 12.53
C LEU A 32 -4.63 -9.04 11.43
N ASN A 33 -4.69 -10.35 11.23
CA ASN A 33 -5.59 -10.97 10.26
C ASN A 33 -7.07 -10.67 10.58
N LYS A 34 -7.47 -10.75 11.85
CA LYS A 34 -8.83 -10.37 12.28
C LYS A 34 -9.14 -8.91 11.95
N LEU A 35 -8.18 -8.00 12.18
CA LEU A 35 -8.35 -6.58 11.85
C LEU A 35 -8.48 -6.35 10.34
N TYR A 36 -7.74 -7.09 9.51
CA TYR A 36 -7.88 -7.02 8.06
C TYR A 36 -9.25 -7.49 7.59
N MET A 37 -9.75 -8.61 8.12
CA MET A 37 -11.11 -9.07 7.83
C MET A 37 -12.17 -8.05 8.26
N LEU A 38 -12.03 -7.46 9.44
CA LEU A 38 -12.95 -6.42 9.91
C LEU A 38 -12.93 -5.19 9.00
N TYR A 39 -11.75 -4.78 8.52
CA TYR A 39 -11.62 -3.68 7.57
C TYR A 39 -12.39 -3.97 6.27
N ASP A 40 -12.22 -5.16 5.70
CA ASP A 40 -12.86 -5.56 4.44
C ASP A 40 -14.39 -5.69 4.55
N LEU A 41 -14.90 -6.06 5.73
CA LEU A 41 -16.33 -6.23 5.98
C LEU A 41 -17.03 -4.92 6.40
N ASN A 42 -16.27 -3.92 6.86
CA ASN A 42 -16.84 -2.69 7.41
C ASN A 42 -17.22 -1.71 6.31
N ASN A 43 -18.52 -1.39 6.26
CA ASN A 43 -19.05 -0.31 5.40
C ASN A 43 -19.32 1.00 6.16
N ASN A 44 -18.99 1.06 7.45
CA ASN A 44 -19.22 2.21 8.32
C ASN A 44 -17.90 2.97 8.56
N LEU A 45 -17.86 4.26 8.20
CA LEU A 45 -16.66 5.10 8.28
C LEU A 45 -16.03 5.16 9.69
N PRO A 46 -16.76 5.46 10.78
CA PRO A 46 -16.23 5.38 12.13
C PRO A 46 -15.54 4.05 12.48
N LYS A 47 -16.23 2.92 12.23
CA LYS A 47 -15.68 1.58 12.52
C LYS A 47 -14.47 1.23 11.66
N GLU A 48 -14.47 1.68 10.41
CA GLU A 48 -13.33 1.57 9.50
C GLU A 48 -12.11 2.28 10.11
N LEU A 49 -12.27 3.53 10.58
CA LEU A 49 -11.18 4.30 11.20
C LEU A 49 -10.68 3.69 12.51
N GLU A 50 -11.58 3.19 13.37
CA GLU A 50 -11.22 2.46 14.58
C GLU A 50 -10.34 1.25 14.27
N THR A 51 -10.75 0.47 13.26
CA THR A 51 -10.01 -0.71 12.80
C THR A 51 -8.63 -0.32 12.25
N ILE A 52 -8.56 0.73 11.44
CA ILE A 52 -7.29 1.26 10.92
C ILE A 52 -6.36 1.67 12.07
N ASN A 53 -6.85 2.42 13.05
CA ASN A 53 -6.04 2.87 14.18
C ASN A 53 -5.51 1.70 15.02
N ALA A 54 -6.28 0.60 15.15
CA ALA A 54 -5.82 -0.61 15.83
C ALA A 54 -4.65 -1.32 15.09
N ILE A 55 -4.53 -1.14 13.77
CA ILE A 55 -3.44 -1.72 12.95
C ILE A 55 -2.12 -0.96 13.14
N LYS A 56 -2.15 0.33 13.54
CA LYS A 56 -0.97 1.22 13.60
C LYS A 56 0.25 0.61 14.30
N ASN A 57 0.03 -0.05 15.44
CA ASN A 57 1.11 -0.62 16.25
C ASN A 57 1.50 -2.05 15.82
N LEU A 58 0.77 -2.65 14.88
CA LEU A 58 0.99 -4.00 14.37
C LEU A 58 1.64 -3.98 12.98
N ASN A 59 1.19 -3.08 12.09
CA ASN A 59 1.72 -2.91 10.75
C ASN A 59 1.61 -1.46 10.30
N LEU A 60 2.71 -0.72 10.43
CA LEU A 60 2.75 0.72 10.13
C LEU A 60 2.60 1.03 8.63
N GLU A 61 3.17 0.18 7.76
CA GLU A 61 3.07 0.36 6.30
C GLU A 61 1.62 0.22 5.84
N TYR A 62 0.94 -0.83 6.33
CA TYR A 62 -0.46 -1.05 6.00
C TYR A 62 -1.38 -0.01 6.65
N TYR A 63 -1.08 0.42 7.88
CA TYR A 63 -1.77 1.55 8.52
C TYR A 63 -1.74 2.81 7.65
N HIS A 64 -0.57 3.21 7.14
CA HIS A 64 -0.48 4.37 6.25
C HIS A 64 -1.29 4.15 4.97
N LEU A 65 -1.20 2.97 4.35
CA LEU A 65 -1.95 2.65 3.14
C LEU A 65 -3.47 2.78 3.35
N LEU A 66 -4.00 2.21 4.44
CA LEU A 66 -5.42 2.28 4.76
C LEU A 66 -5.86 3.70 5.13
N MET A 67 -5.04 4.45 5.87
CA MET A 67 -5.33 5.85 6.18
C MET A 67 -5.45 6.71 4.92
N ILE A 68 -4.58 6.53 3.93
CA ILE A 68 -4.68 7.25 2.65
C ILE A 68 -6.01 6.92 1.96
N LYS A 69 -6.39 5.63 1.89
CA LYS A 69 -7.66 5.20 1.30
C LYS A 69 -8.87 5.82 2.00
N TYR A 70 -8.87 5.77 3.34
CA TYR A 70 -9.91 6.35 4.18
C TYR A 70 -10.05 7.87 3.94
N LEU A 71 -8.93 8.60 3.96
CA LEU A 71 -8.91 10.05 3.76
C LEU A 71 -9.40 10.43 2.36
N LEU A 72 -9.03 9.66 1.32
CA LEU A 72 -9.55 9.85 -0.03
C LEU A 72 -11.06 9.62 -0.11
N LYS A 73 -11.61 8.62 0.59
CA LYS A 73 -13.06 8.34 0.66
C LYS A 73 -13.84 9.53 1.21
N ILE A 74 -13.27 10.26 2.18
CA ILE A 74 -13.85 11.48 2.75
C ILE A 74 -13.31 12.78 2.10
N LYS A 75 -12.67 12.69 0.93
CA LYS A 75 -12.17 13.83 0.12
C LYS A 75 -11.12 14.72 0.84
N LYS A 76 -10.37 14.17 1.78
CA LYS A 76 -9.27 14.82 2.50
C LYS A 76 -7.93 14.58 1.79
N TYR A 77 -7.77 15.23 0.63
CA TYR A 77 -6.64 14.99 -0.28
C TYR A 77 -5.28 15.43 0.26
N GLU A 78 -5.24 16.56 0.97
CA GLU A 78 -4.00 17.09 1.56
C GLU A 78 -3.52 16.17 2.69
N GLU A 79 -4.42 15.78 3.57
CA GLU A 79 -4.13 14.84 4.64
C GLU A 79 -3.71 13.48 4.07
N ALA A 80 -4.38 13.00 3.01
CA ALA A 80 -3.99 11.77 2.32
C ALA A 80 -2.56 11.87 1.74
N ASN A 81 -2.20 13.00 1.14
CA ASN A 81 -0.86 13.25 0.65
C ASN A 81 0.19 13.24 1.78
N ASN A 82 -0.14 13.81 2.94
CA ASN A 82 0.72 13.81 4.11
C ASN A 82 0.99 12.40 4.67
N PHE A 83 0.08 11.45 4.49
CA PHE A 83 0.34 10.05 4.81
C PHE A 83 1.15 9.33 3.72
N LEU A 84 0.90 9.65 2.46
CA LEU A 84 1.63 9.10 1.33
C LEU A 84 3.13 9.42 1.40
N THR A 85 3.50 10.64 1.80
CA THR A 85 4.91 11.04 1.97
C THR A 85 5.64 10.31 3.09
N LYS A 86 4.89 9.77 4.06
CA LYS A 86 5.43 8.96 5.17
C LYS A 86 5.66 7.49 4.79
N MET A 87 5.19 7.06 3.61
CA MET A 87 5.43 5.70 3.13
C MET A 87 6.86 5.54 2.66
N LYS A 88 7.52 4.45 3.10
CA LYS A 88 8.80 4.03 2.54
C LYS A 88 8.60 3.39 1.18
N ALA A 89 9.69 3.22 0.42
CA ALA A 89 9.64 2.48 -0.84
C ALA A 89 9.11 1.05 -0.58
N PRO A 90 7.99 0.65 -1.21
CA PRO A 90 7.40 -0.66 -0.99
C PRO A 90 8.30 -1.74 -1.58
N LYS A 91 8.41 -2.87 -0.87
CA LYS A 91 9.12 -4.06 -1.37
C LYS A 91 8.25 -4.90 -2.31
N ASP A 92 6.94 -4.86 -2.12
CA ASP A 92 5.96 -5.66 -2.84
C ASP A 92 5.40 -4.90 -4.06
N GLU A 93 5.28 -5.58 -5.20
CA GLU A 93 4.81 -4.99 -6.45
C GLU A 93 3.32 -4.59 -6.40
N ASN A 94 2.48 -5.33 -5.66
CA ASN A 94 1.08 -4.97 -5.47
C ASN A 94 0.95 -3.69 -4.64
N ILE A 95 1.73 -3.56 -3.57
CA ILE A 95 1.76 -2.32 -2.76
C ILE A 95 2.29 -1.16 -3.62
N LYS A 96 3.30 -1.40 -4.45
CA LYS A 96 3.82 -0.38 -5.39
C LYS A 96 2.74 0.11 -6.36
N ASN A 97 1.95 -0.80 -6.93
CA ASN A 97 0.85 -0.47 -7.81
C ASN A 97 -0.25 0.31 -7.07
N GLU A 98 -0.58 -0.10 -5.85
CA GLU A 98 -1.58 0.58 -5.02
C GLU A 98 -1.14 2.00 -4.66
N ILE A 99 0.13 2.20 -4.27
CA ILE A 99 0.70 3.52 -4.00
C ILE A 99 0.64 4.41 -5.24
N LEU A 100 0.93 3.86 -6.43
CA LEU A 100 0.84 4.61 -7.68
C LEU A 100 -0.62 5.01 -7.98
N LEU A 101 -1.59 4.12 -7.76
CA LEU A 101 -3.01 4.45 -7.88
C LEU A 101 -3.42 5.59 -6.93
N LEU A 102 -2.97 5.54 -5.67
CA LEU A 102 -3.28 6.57 -4.68
C LEU A 102 -2.66 7.91 -5.07
N LYS A 103 -1.40 7.91 -5.54
CA LYS A 103 -0.73 9.11 -6.10
C LYS A 103 -1.53 9.74 -7.24
N LEU A 104 -2.00 8.92 -8.17
CA LEU A 104 -2.79 9.40 -9.31
C LEU A 104 -4.13 9.99 -8.89
N ARG A 105 -4.79 9.43 -7.88
CA ARG A 105 -6.04 9.98 -7.34
C ARG A 105 -5.83 11.30 -6.61
N ILE A 106 -4.78 11.39 -5.79
CA ILE A 106 -4.43 12.62 -5.06
C ILE A 106 -4.12 13.74 -6.06
N ASN A 107 -3.39 13.44 -7.13
CA ASN A 107 -2.91 14.41 -8.11
C ASN A 107 -3.78 14.49 -9.38
N GLU A 108 -5.00 13.94 -9.37
CA GLU A 108 -5.87 13.89 -10.56
C GLU A 108 -6.06 15.26 -11.22
N LYS A 109 -6.16 16.31 -10.41
CA LYS A 109 -6.33 17.69 -10.91
C LYS A 109 -5.03 18.31 -11.40
N SER A 110 -3.89 17.99 -10.78
CA SER A 110 -2.60 18.66 -11.03
C SER A 110 -1.73 17.97 -12.08
N ILE A 111 -1.86 16.65 -12.25
CA ILE A 111 -1.01 15.87 -13.16
C ILE A 111 -1.10 16.35 -14.61
N SER A 112 0.05 16.49 -15.26
CA SER A 112 0.19 16.97 -16.64
C SER A 112 0.08 15.86 -17.69
N GLU A 113 -0.10 16.25 -18.97
CA GLU A 113 -0.04 15.29 -20.10
C GLU A 113 1.31 14.59 -20.19
N GLU A 114 2.40 15.34 -19.97
CA GLU A 114 3.77 14.83 -20.00
C GLU A 114 3.99 13.77 -18.91
N GLU A 115 3.56 14.02 -17.69
CA GLU A 115 3.66 13.05 -16.60
C GLU A 115 2.87 11.76 -16.89
N ILE A 116 1.67 11.88 -17.47
CA ILE A 116 0.88 10.70 -17.87
C ILE A 116 1.61 9.90 -18.95
N ASN A 117 2.14 10.58 -19.97
CA ASN A 117 2.90 9.96 -21.04
C ASN A 117 4.14 9.24 -20.50
N ASP A 118 4.87 9.87 -19.60
CA ASP A 118 6.04 9.31 -18.94
C ASP A 118 5.72 8.01 -18.20
N ILE A 119 4.63 7.99 -17.44
CA ILE A 119 4.19 6.79 -16.71
C ILE A 119 3.87 5.66 -17.71
N LEU A 120 3.14 5.98 -18.79
CA LEU A 120 2.74 5.01 -19.83
C LEU A 120 3.90 4.51 -20.69
N GLN A 121 5.00 5.24 -20.79
CA GLN A 121 6.17 4.85 -21.59
C GLN A 121 7.24 4.14 -20.76
N LYS A 122 7.48 4.58 -19.51
CA LYS A 122 8.55 4.01 -18.65
C LYS A 122 8.27 2.57 -18.21
N ASN A 123 7.00 2.18 -18.07
CA ASN A 123 6.63 0.92 -17.42
C ASN A 123 6.04 -0.11 -18.38
N LYS A 124 6.84 -1.04 -18.93
CA LYS A 124 6.37 -2.06 -19.89
C LYS A 124 5.24 -2.98 -19.38
N LYS A 125 5.04 -3.06 -18.06
CA LYS A 125 3.96 -3.82 -17.41
C LYS A 125 3.29 -2.95 -16.34
N LEU A 126 2.30 -2.16 -16.74
CA LEU A 126 1.44 -1.43 -15.80
C LEU A 126 0.22 -2.26 -15.45
N ASP A 127 -0.20 -2.18 -14.18
CA ASP A 127 -1.48 -2.71 -13.75
C ASP A 127 -2.63 -2.03 -14.52
N ILE A 128 -3.63 -2.83 -14.90
CA ILE A 128 -4.77 -2.37 -15.70
C ILE A 128 -5.56 -1.25 -15.03
N LYS A 129 -5.67 -1.25 -13.69
CA LYS A 129 -6.35 -0.19 -12.93
C LYS A 129 -5.60 1.13 -13.06
N ILE A 130 -4.27 1.09 -13.13
CA ILE A 130 -3.43 2.29 -13.30
C ILE A 130 -3.64 2.87 -14.69
N ILE A 131 -3.60 2.02 -15.71
CA ILE A 131 -3.87 2.42 -17.10
C ILE A 131 -5.25 3.07 -17.21
N TYR A 132 -6.27 2.45 -16.60
CA TYR A 132 -7.63 2.98 -16.60
C TYR A 132 -7.74 4.33 -15.86
N GLN A 133 -7.08 4.48 -14.70
CA GLN A 133 -7.07 5.75 -13.96
C GLN A 133 -6.42 6.87 -14.79
N LEU A 134 -5.28 6.61 -15.46
CA LEU A 134 -4.61 7.57 -16.32
C LEU A 134 -5.49 8.01 -17.48
N TYR A 135 -6.21 7.06 -18.10
CA TYR A 135 -7.16 7.37 -19.17
C TYR A 135 -8.33 8.22 -18.68
N ASN A 136 -8.90 7.93 -17.50
CA ASN A 136 -9.97 8.73 -16.92
C ASN A 136 -9.52 10.16 -16.61
N ILE A 137 -8.32 10.33 -16.04
CA ILE A 137 -7.75 11.65 -15.77
C ILE A 137 -7.64 12.45 -17.09
N ALA A 138 -7.16 11.81 -18.16
CA ALA A 138 -7.07 12.45 -19.47
C ALA A 138 -8.44 12.85 -20.02
N ILE A 139 -9.47 12.01 -19.87
CA ILE A 139 -10.86 12.34 -20.26
C ILE A 139 -11.36 13.57 -19.50
N ILE A 140 -11.16 13.62 -18.19
CA ILE A 140 -11.65 14.70 -17.33
C ILE A 140 -10.97 16.03 -17.68
N LYS A 141 -9.69 16.00 -18.06
CA LYS A 141 -8.90 17.20 -18.35
C LYS A 141 -9.18 17.79 -19.73
N ASP A 142 -9.03 17.00 -20.79
CA ASP A 142 -9.16 17.49 -22.15
C ASP A 142 -9.42 16.36 -23.16
N TYR A 143 -10.34 16.60 -24.09
CA TYR A 143 -10.70 15.60 -25.10
C TYR A 143 -9.52 15.26 -26.03
N LYS A 144 -8.74 16.24 -26.48
CA LYS A 144 -7.61 15.99 -27.39
C LYS A 144 -6.52 15.18 -26.68
N MET A 145 -6.24 15.51 -25.42
CA MET A 145 -5.35 14.73 -24.56
C MET A 145 -5.83 13.28 -24.44
N SER A 146 -7.13 13.06 -24.18
CA SER A 146 -7.69 11.71 -24.06
C SER A 146 -7.45 10.84 -25.30
N LEU A 147 -7.53 11.41 -26.51
CA LEU A 147 -7.27 10.71 -27.77
C LEU A 147 -5.80 10.31 -27.91
N LYS A 148 -4.86 11.21 -27.57
CA LYS A 148 -3.43 10.90 -27.59
C LYS A 148 -3.10 9.78 -26.61
N ILE A 149 -3.57 9.89 -25.37
CA ILE A 149 -3.37 8.88 -24.33
C ILE A 149 -3.96 7.53 -24.76
N LYS A 150 -5.18 7.52 -25.32
CA LYS A 150 -5.79 6.30 -25.86
C LYS A 150 -4.90 5.62 -26.90
N ASN A 151 -4.32 6.37 -27.83
CA ASN A 151 -3.45 5.81 -28.86
C ASN A 151 -2.17 5.20 -28.26
N ILE A 152 -1.57 5.86 -27.27
CA ILE A 152 -0.41 5.31 -26.54
C ILE A 152 -0.79 4.01 -25.84
N ILE A 153 -1.95 3.98 -25.16
CA ILE A 153 -2.41 2.78 -24.45
C ILE A 153 -2.69 1.64 -25.43
N LEU A 154 -3.37 1.89 -26.54
CA LEU A 154 -3.64 0.87 -27.56
C LEU A 154 -2.35 0.28 -28.15
N LYS A 155 -1.33 1.11 -28.34
CA LYS A 155 -0.02 0.69 -28.86
C LYS A 155 0.78 -0.14 -27.85
N ASN A 156 0.86 0.33 -26.60
CA ASN A 156 1.76 -0.25 -25.59
C ASN A 156 1.08 -1.35 -24.75
N TYR A 157 -0.25 -1.29 -24.60
CA TYR A 157 -1.05 -2.16 -23.74
C TYR A 157 -2.34 -2.63 -24.46
N PRO A 158 -2.25 -3.31 -25.61
CA PRO A 158 -3.41 -3.62 -26.44
C PRO A 158 -4.49 -4.45 -25.72
N LYS A 159 -4.12 -5.27 -24.73
CA LYS A 159 -5.06 -6.10 -23.96
C LYS A 159 -5.79 -5.34 -22.85
N SER A 160 -5.30 -4.18 -22.38
CA SER A 160 -5.78 -3.53 -21.15
C SER A 160 -7.08 -2.73 -21.32
N ILE A 161 -7.31 -2.11 -22.48
CA ILE A 161 -8.55 -1.34 -22.72
C ILE A 161 -9.77 -2.26 -22.85
N TYR A 162 -9.61 -3.41 -23.52
CA TYR A 162 -10.72 -4.34 -23.76
C TYR A 162 -11.07 -5.17 -22.52
N SER A 163 -10.07 -5.54 -21.72
CA SER A 163 -10.29 -6.39 -20.53
C SER A 163 -10.97 -5.66 -19.36
N TYR A 164 -10.81 -4.34 -19.23
CA TYR A 164 -11.49 -3.59 -18.16
C TYR A 164 -12.99 -3.36 -18.44
N LYS A 165 -13.38 -3.27 -19.72
CA LYS A 165 -14.81 -3.18 -20.12
C LYS A 165 -15.56 -4.49 -19.91
N ILE A 166 -14.89 -5.64 -20.07
CA ILE A 166 -15.50 -6.97 -19.91
C ILE A 166 -15.77 -7.25 -18.41
N LYS A 167 -14.83 -6.92 -17.51
CA LYS A 167 -14.98 -7.17 -16.06
C LYS A 167 -16.00 -6.31 -15.30
N ARG A 168 -16.61 -5.29 -15.91
CA ARG A 168 -17.67 -4.48 -15.28
C ARG A 168 -19.08 -4.95 -15.62
N ASN A 169 -19.21 -5.88 -16.57
CA ASN A 169 -20.49 -6.40 -17.05
C ASN A 169 -20.67 -7.91 -16.74
N GLU A 170 -19.77 -8.49 -15.93
CA GLU A 170 -19.90 -9.81 -15.30
C GLU A 170 -20.13 -9.60 -13.80
#